data_AF-A0A9D6VAN4-F1
#
_entry.id   AF-A0A9D6VAN4-F1
#
_cell.length_a   1.000
_cell.length_b   1.000
_cell.length_c   1.000
_cell.angle_alpha   90.00
_cell.angle_beta   90.00
_cell.angle_gamma   90.00
#
_symmetry.space_group_name_H-M   'P 1'
#
loop_
_entity.id
_entity.type
_entity.pdbx_description
1 polymer ?
#
loop_
_entity_poly.entity_id
_entity_poly.type
_entity_poly.pdbx_seq_one_letter_code
_entity_poly.pdbx_strand_id
1 'polypeptide(L)'
;MPQLIPILSELRALNLDDGEVIAAIQSAENVGYTQKKKRVYEMRTDDRLIAEVKFNSNHRLSSVAVPSNVWGRLKAKISEDVAVEQTRIARTILFTYRPPKGFARIPGWLQLRPVACDLKDATGLGMLNTNLVAGIPYPFAIEVVFRSSKLAFLEAHRRIRAIQEAIWLLSAFLDVAVFSLSLPYSWISLGGCYQLARCGMSDGLETSSDLEFSHVDGLLALTPIPAEQYFRELGITSNEFRVPDLGDLYSRYKALSWNNQLRFLRSCASLSAACKPTVESSQKVVSLVSAIEPLLDPAEKCAECKQQRGITKQFRKFLGQYVQPIPAVQTLYEEVYHARSRLVHGGWNFDVDEPILGIRPQAHDVPLAAWDATKRGVIKWLLAQQN
;
A
#
# COMPACT_ATOMS: atom_id res chain seq x y z
N MET A 1 -20.36 16.39 35.66
CA MET A 1 -19.64 15.70 34.56
C MET A 1 -18.32 15.18 35.12
N PRO A 2 -17.91 13.94 34.84
CA PRO A 2 -16.63 13.41 35.31
C PRO A 2 -15.47 14.24 34.77
N GLN A 3 -14.46 14.50 35.61
CA GLN A 3 -13.25 15.20 35.20
C GLN A 3 -12.50 14.35 34.17
N LEU A 4 -12.26 14.91 32.99
CA LEU A 4 -11.45 14.28 31.94
C LEU A 4 -9.99 14.65 32.12
N ILE A 5 -9.10 13.65 32.07
CA ILE A 5 -7.65 13.83 32.12
C ILE A 5 -7.05 13.59 30.73
N PRO A 6 -6.12 14.45 30.26
CA PRO A 6 -5.44 14.26 28.98
C PRO A 6 -4.40 13.14 29.08
N ILE A 7 -4.43 12.19 28.14
CA ILE A 7 -3.56 10.99 28.19
C ILE A 7 -2.73 10.76 26.92
N LEU A 8 -2.84 11.62 25.90
CA LEU A 8 -2.22 11.38 24.60
C LEU A 8 -0.68 11.31 24.65
N SER A 9 -0.03 12.11 25.50
CA SER A 9 1.43 12.07 25.67
C SER A 9 1.89 10.76 26.29
N GLU A 10 1.18 10.25 27.30
CA GLU A 10 1.48 8.96 27.93
C GLU A 10 1.33 7.81 26.91
N LEU A 11 0.27 7.81 26.11
CA LEU A 11 0.07 6.78 25.09
C LEU A 11 1.13 6.83 23.98
N ARG A 12 1.57 8.03 23.58
CA ARG A 12 2.67 8.18 22.61
C ARG A 12 4.02 7.73 23.15
N ALA A 13 4.25 7.85 24.46
CA ALA A 13 5.45 7.32 25.10
C ALA A 13 5.54 5.79 25.03
N LEU A 14 4.42 5.11 24.77
CA LEU A 14 4.36 3.66 24.52
C LEU A 14 4.55 3.29 23.03
N ASN A 15 5.02 4.24 22.21
CA ASN A 15 5.20 4.05 20.76
C ASN A 15 3.91 3.59 20.05
N LEU A 16 2.76 4.11 20.48
CA LEU A 16 1.49 3.95 19.79
C LEU A 16 1.25 5.13 18.85
N ASP A 17 0.95 4.85 17.59
CA ASP A 17 0.48 5.89 16.69
C ASP A 17 -1.02 6.19 16.85
N ASP A 18 -1.49 7.22 16.14
CA ASP A 18 -2.86 7.70 16.23
C ASP A 18 -3.90 6.58 15.99
N GLY A 19 -3.63 5.60 15.11
CA GLY A 19 -4.55 4.49 14.85
C GLY A 19 -4.54 3.46 15.97
N GLU A 20 -3.34 3.10 16.46
CA GLU A 20 -3.18 2.19 17.58
C GLU A 20 -3.76 2.75 18.88
N VAL A 21 -3.63 4.05 19.13
CA VAL A 21 -4.25 4.71 20.28
C VAL A 21 -5.77 4.54 20.27
N ILE A 22 -6.39 4.78 19.12
CA ILE A 22 -7.84 4.62 18.95
C ILE A 22 -8.24 3.16 19.13
N ALA A 23 -7.54 2.24 18.46
CA ALA A 23 -7.79 0.81 18.55
C ALA A 23 -7.62 0.27 19.98
N ALA A 24 -6.61 0.75 20.71
CA ALA A 24 -6.36 0.35 22.10
C ALA A 24 -7.51 0.77 23.03
N ILE A 25 -8.02 2.00 22.90
CA ILE A 25 -9.16 2.48 23.69
C ILE A 25 -10.43 1.69 23.34
N GLN A 26 -10.70 1.50 22.05
CA GLN A 26 -11.85 0.71 21.58
C GLN A 26 -11.81 -0.73 22.11
N SER A 27 -10.64 -1.36 22.06
CA SER A 27 -10.45 -2.75 22.51
C SER A 27 -10.58 -2.88 24.03
N ALA A 28 -9.96 -1.96 24.78
CA ALA A 28 -9.87 -2.08 26.23
C ALA A 28 -11.24 -1.98 26.91
N GLU A 29 -12.17 -1.19 26.36
CA GLU A 29 -13.51 -0.98 26.96
C GLU A 29 -14.66 -1.45 26.03
N ASN A 30 -14.34 -2.13 24.93
CA ASN A 30 -15.30 -2.62 23.93
C ASN A 30 -16.27 -1.54 23.44
N VAL A 31 -15.74 -0.41 22.96
CA VAL A 31 -16.51 0.80 22.64
C VAL A 31 -16.55 1.16 21.16
N GLY A 32 -17.71 1.66 20.74
CA GLY A 32 -17.88 2.42 19.51
C GLY A 32 -17.51 3.90 19.69
N TYR A 33 -17.69 4.70 18.63
CA TYR A 33 -17.54 6.15 18.70
C TYR A 33 -18.71 6.87 18.01
N THR A 34 -19.04 8.04 18.54
CA THR A 34 -20.05 8.95 17.97
C THR A 34 -19.44 10.32 17.77
N GLN A 35 -19.68 10.93 16.61
CA GLN A 35 -19.21 12.28 16.34
C GLN A 35 -20.07 13.31 17.08
N LYS A 36 -19.46 14.06 18.00
CA LYS A 36 -20.14 15.12 18.77
C LYS A 36 -20.08 16.48 18.09
N LYS A 37 -18.90 16.81 17.55
CA LYS A 37 -18.63 18.06 16.81
C LYS A 37 -17.68 17.77 15.66
N LYS A 38 -17.45 18.75 14.79
CA LYS A 38 -16.42 18.65 13.75
C LYS A 38 -15.08 18.25 14.39
N ARG A 39 -14.58 17.04 14.05
CA ARG A 39 -13.31 16.47 14.54
C ARG A 39 -13.25 16.18 16.05
N VAL A 40 -14.40 16.09 16.72
CA VAL A 40 -14.49 15.68 18.13
C VAL A 40 -15.42 14.48 18.22
N TYR A 41 -14.89 13.39 18.76
CA TYR A 41 -15.57 12.10 18.87
C TYR A 41 -15.62 11.69 20.33
N GLU A 42 -16.75 11.14 20.74
CA GLU A 42 -16.91 10.49 22.04
C GLU A 42 -16.94 8.98 21.83
N MET A 43 -16.15 8.26 22.62
CA MET A 43 -16.23 6.81 22.73
C MET A 43 -17.04 6.46 23.97
N ARG A 44 -18.06 5.61 23.82
CA ARG A 44 -19.03 5.32 24.88
C ARG A 44 -19.36 3.83 24.95
N THR A 45 -19.65 3.35 26.15
CA THR A 45 -20.32 2.06 26.42
C THR A 45 -21.67 2.38 27.01
N ASP A 46 -22.75 1.94 26.39
CA ASP A 46 -24.13 2.30 26.78
C ASP A 46 -24.25 3.83 26.95
N ASP A 47 -24.37 4.32 28.19
CA ASP A 47 -24.45 5.75 28.52
C ASP A 47 -23.17 6.34 29.14
N ARG A 48 -22.11 5.56 29.31
CA ARG A 48 -20.86 6.00 29.94
C ARG A 48 -19.87 6.52 28.93
N LEU A 49 -19.41 7.76 29.11
CA LEU A 49 -18.26 8.29 28.38
C LEU A 49 -16.98 7.53 28.79
N ILE A 50 -16.28 6.97 27.81
CA ILE A 50 -14.99 6.30 27.98
C ILE A 50 -13.85 7.23 27.57
N ALA A 51 -13.97 7.90 26.43
CA ALA A 51 -12.95 8.84 25.96
C ALA A 51 -13.56 9.95 25.10
N GLU A 52 -12.97 11.15 25.16
CA GLU A 52 -13.14 12.21 24.18
C GLU A 52 -11.87 12.31 23.34
N VAL A 53 -12.02 12.21 22.02
CA VAL A 53 -10.94 12.16 21.04
C VAL A 53 -11.08 13.36 20.11
N LYS A 54 -10.00 14.11 19.92
CA LYS A 54 -9.97 15.29 19.03
C LYS A 54 -8.93 15.13 17.95
N PHE A 55 -9.29 15.54 16.74
CA PHE A 55 -8.39 15.62 15.60
C PHE A 55 -8.15 17.06 15.19
N ASN A 56 -6.92 17.37 14.75
CA ASN A 56 -6.60 18.67 14.18
C ASN A 56 -7.08 18.80 12.72
N SER A 57 -6.74 19.92 12.07
CA SER A 57 -7.10 20.18 10.68
C SER A 57 -6.54 19.20 9.67
N ASN A 58 -5.47 18.50 10.04
CA ASN A 58 -4.77 17.53 9.20
C ASN A 58 -5.21 16.09 9.53
N HIS A 59 -6.34 15.92 10.23
CA HIS A 59 -6.87 14.63 10.64
C HIS A 59 -5.90 13.80 11.50
N ARG A 60 -4.99 14.47 12.22
CA ARG A 60 -4.10 13.85 13.21
C ARG A 60 -4.67 13.99 14.60
N LEU A 61 -4.43 12.99 15.43
CA LEU A 61 -4.87 12.97 16.82
C LEU A 61 -4.18 14.10 17.59
N SER A 62 -4.97 15.04 18.10
CA SER A 62 -4.49 16.22 18.82
C SER A 62 -4.77 16.15 20.32
N SER A 63 -5.79 15.40 20.73
CA SER A 63 -6.11 15.20 22.14
C SER A 63 -6.85 13.88 22.33
N VAL A 64 -6.55 13.21 23.44
CA VAL A 64 -7.34 12.12 24.01
C VAL A 64 -7.52 12.44 25.48
N ALA A 65 -8.76 12.49 25.93
CA ALA A 65 -9.09 12.73 27.33
C ALA A 65 -10.06 11.66 27.83
N VAL A 66 -9.78 11.08 29.00
CA VAL A 66 -10.58 9.99 29.59
C VAL A 66 -11.02 10.36 31.01
N PRO A 67 -12.16 9.85 31.52
CA PRO A 67 -12.49 9.99 32.93
C PRO A 67 -11.41 9.36 33.82
N SER A 68 -11.09 10.00 34.94
CA SER A 68 -10.06 9.52 35.88
C SER A 68 -10.27 8.08 36.34
N ASN A 69 -11.53 7.67 36.55
CA ASN A 69 -11.90 6.31 36.94
C ASN A 69 -11.81 5.27 35.81
N VAL A 70 -11.63 5.69 34.56
CA VAL A 70 -11.38 4.82 33.40
C VAL A 70 -9.87 4.64 33.20
N TRP A 71 -9.09 5.69 33.41
CA TRP A 71 -7.68 5.71 33.04
C TRP A 71 -6.86 4.59 33.69
N GLY A 72 -7.03 4.34 34.99
CA GLY A 72 -6.27 3.29 35.68
C GLY A 72 -6.42 1.91 35.02
N ARG A 73 -7.65 1.54 34.62
CA ARG A 73 -7.94 0.27 33.94
C ARG A 73 -7.38 0.24 32.53
N LEU A 74 -7.57 1.33 31.78
CA LEU A 74 -7.08 1.47 30.42
C LEU A 74 -5.54 1.39 30.38
N LYS A 75 -4.87 2.13 31.27
CA LYS A 75 -3.41 2.14 31.43
C LYS A 75 -2.87 0.75 31.76
N ALA A 76 -3.52 0.02 32.67
CA ALA A 76 -3.11 -1.34 33.01
C ALA A 76 -3.19 -2.28 31.80
N LYS A 77 -4.32 -2.30 31.09
CA LYS A 77 -4.53 -3.14 29.88
C LYS A 77 -3.54 -2.81 28.76
N ILE A 78 -3.33 -1.52 28.48
CA ILE A 78 -2.39 -1.09 27.43
C ILE A 78 -0.95 -1.39 27.83
N SER A 79 -0.57 -1.17 29.09
CA SER A 79 0.80 -1.44 29.55
C SER A 79 1.10 -2.94 29.52
N GLU A 80 0.13 -3.79 29.89
CA GLU A 80 0.26 -5.25 29.78
C GLU A 80 0.43 -5.71 28.33
N ASP A 81 -0.28 -5.08 27.38
CA ASP A 81 -0.12 -5.35 25.95
C ASP A 81 1.26 -4.96 25.43
N VAL A 82 1.71 -3.75 25.77
CA VAL A 82 2.99 -3.19 25.29
C VAL A 82 4.19 -3.91 25.92
N ALA A 83 4.06 -4.45 27.14
CA ALA A 83 5.13 -5.18 27.81
C ALA A 83 5.48 -6.53 27.13
N VAL A 84 4.57 -7.07 26.31
CA VAL A 84 4.81 -8.32 25.57
C VAL A 84 5.25 -7.98 24.16
N GLU A 85 6.54 -7.71 23.96
CA GLU A 85 7.11 -7.60 22.60
C GLU A 85 7.26 -9.00 21.98
N GLN A 86 6.13 -9.56 21.57
CA GLN A 86 6.11 -10.73 20.69
C GLN A 86 5.85 -10.26 19.26
N THR A 87 6.56 -10.84 18.31
CA THR A 87 6.31 -10.68 16.88
C THR A 87 5.60 -11.91 16.35
N ARG A 88 4.57 -11.71 15.54
CA ARG A 88 3.86 -12.78 14.81
C ARG A 88 4.01 -12.56 13.32
N ILE A 89 3.65 -13.57 12.55
CA ILE A 89 3.69 -13.52 11.09
C ILE A 89 2.27 -13.51 10.52
N ALA A 90 2.01 -12.49 9.72
CA ALA A 90 0.77 -12.31 8.98
C ALA A 90 0.97 -12.86 7.56
N ARG A 91 0.02 -13.65 7.06
CA ARG A 91 0.12 -14.24 5.71
C ARG A 91 -0.94 -13.67 4.80
N THR A 92 -0.61 -13.47 3.53
CA THR A 92 -1.60 -13.19 2.49
C THR A 92 -1.09 -13.62 1.12
N ILE A 93 -2.01 -13.86 0.18
CA ILE A 93 -1.68 -14.19 -1.21
C ILE A 93 -1.79 -12.93 -2.06
N LEU A 94 -0.76 -12.68 -2.85
CA LEU A 94 -0.70 -11.66 -3.87
C LEU A 94 -0.52 -12.30 -5.24
N PHE A 95 -0.65 -11.47 -6.27
CA PHE A 95 -0.62 -11.88 -7.66
C PHE A 95 0.32 -10.98 -8.44
N THR A 96 0.95 -11.57 -9.45
CA THR A 96 1.81 -10.86 -10.40
C THR A 96 1.75 -11.53 -11.78
N TYR A 97 2.18 -10.83 -12.82
CA TYR A 97 2.18 -11.37 -14.19
C TYR A 97 3.47 -12.12 -14.56
N ARG A 98 4.48 -12.15 -13.68
CA ARG A 98 5.69 -12.95 -13.87
C ARG A 98 5.78 -14.05 -12.82
N PRO A 99 6.01 -15.32 -13.21
CA PRO A 99 6.00 -16.43 -12.26
C PRO A 99 7.16 -16.33 -11.27
N PRO A 100 6.91 -16.24 -9.96
CA PRO A 100 7.96 -16.38 -8.96
C PRO A 100 8.40 -17.85 -8.91
N LYS A 101 9.68 -18.10 -9.18
CA LYS A 101 10.25 -19.47 -9.20
C LYS A 101 11.06 -19.82 -7.94
N GLY A 102 11.09 -18.92 -6.97
CA GLY A 102 11.92 -19.03 -5.78
C GLY A 102 11.41 -18.13 -4.65
N PHE A 103 12.13 -18.10 -3.53
CA PHE A 103 11.78 -17.30 -2.38
C PHE A 103 12.77 -16.15 -2.15
N ALA A 104 12.31 -15.07 -1.53
CA ALA A 104 13.18 -14.06 -0.94
C ALA A 104 12.74 -13.80 0.50
N ARG A 105 13.71 -13.66 1.42
CA ARG A 105 13.46 -13.45 2.85
C ARG A 105 14.32 -12.31 3.35
N ILE A 106 13.70 -11.41 4.09
CA ILE A 106 14.33 -10.28 4.76
C ILE A 106 14.06 -10.47 6.25
N PRO A 107 15.07 -10.87 7.05
CA PRO A 107 14.90 -11.12 8.47
C PRO A 107 14.23 -9.95 9.18
N GLY A 108 13.21 -10.24 9.99
CA GLY A 108 12.47 -9.23 10.75
C GLY A 108 11.44 -8.42 9.97
N TRP A 109 11.26 -8.64 8.65
CA TRP A 109 10.25 -7.94 7.86
C TRP A 109 9.35 -8.87 7.04
N LEU A 110 9.91 -9.60 6.09
CA LEU A 110 9.12 -10.20 5.00
C LEU A 110 9.73 -11.49 4.48
N GLN A 111 8.89 -12.47 4.16
CA GLN A 111 9.19 -13.55 3.21
C GLN A 111 8.19 -13.51 2.05
N LEU A 112 8.69 -13.68 0.82
CA LEU A 112 7.87 -13.95 -0.36
C LEU A 112 8.25 -15.30 -0.94
N ARG A 113 7.27 -16.06 -1.43
CA ARG A 113 7.48 -17.38 -2.04
C ARG A 113 6.35 -17.75 -3.00
N PRO A 114 6.58 -18.61 -4.00
CA PRO A 114 5.50 -19.17 -4.80
C PRO A 114 4.48 -19.91 -3.94
N VAL A 115 3.26 -19.95 -4.44
CA VAL A 115 2.23 -20.90 -3.99
C VAL A 115 2.33 -22.15 -4.86
N ALA A 116 2.12 -23.33 -4.28
CA ALA A 116 2.13 -24.59 -5.03
C ALA A 116 1.14 -24.52 -6.22
N CYS A 117 1.56 -25.05 -7.38
CA CYS A 117 0.83 -24.96 -8.65
C CYS A 117 -0.60 -25.52 -8.57
N ASP A 118 -0.85 -26.44 -7.65
CA ASP A 118 -2.12 -27.13 -7.41
C ASP A 118 -3.24 -26.12 -7.06
N LEU A 119 -2.89 -24.98 -6.44
CA LEU A 119 -3.80 -23.88 -6.19
C LEU A 119 -4.16 -23.09 -7.46
N LYS A 120 -3.31 -23.07 -8.49
CA LYS A 120 -3.61 -22.39 -9.77
C LYS A 120 -4.81 -23.03 -10.46
N ASP A 121 -4.91 -24.36 -10.39
CA ASP A 121 -6.00 -25.13 -10.98
C ASP A 121 -7.24 -25.11 -10.07
N ALA A 122 -7.06 -25.14 -8.75
CA ALA A 122 -8.15 -25.10 -7.77
C ALA A 122 -8.83 -23.72 -7.62
N THR A 123 -8.12 -22.62 -7.92
CA THR A 123 -8.64 -21.26 -7.72
C THR A 123 -9.60 -20.78 -8.80
N GLY A 124 -9.85 -21.58 -9.85
CA GLY A 124 -10.70 -21.19 -10.99
C GLY A 124 -10.14 -20.02 -11.81
N LEU A 125 -8.95 -19.53 -11.49
CA LEU A 125 -8.26 -18.44 -12.18
C LEU A 125 -7.90 -18.81 -13.63
N GLY A 126 -7.85 -20.11 -13.95
CA GLY A 126 -7.80 -20.64 -15.31
C GLY A 126 -8.81 -20.03 -16.29
N MET A 127 -9.94 -19.51 -15.77
CA MET A 127 -11.04 -18.97 -16.59
C MET A 127 -11.19 -17.45 -16.55
N LEU A 128 -10.43 -16.74 -15.72
CA LEU A 128 -10.46 -15.26 -15.64
C LEU A 128 -9.61 -14.67 -16.77
N ASN A 129 -10.04 -14.92 -18.00
CA ASN A 129 -9.47 -14.35 -19.23
C ASN A 129 -10.09 -12.98 -19.52
N THR A 130 -10.11 -12.08 -18.52
CA THR A 130 -10.84 -10.81 -18.63
C THR A 130 -10.03 -9.66 -19.23
N ASN A 131 -8.90 -9.95 -19.89
CA ASN A 131 -8.24 -9.04 -20.85
C ASN A 131 -7.17 -9.85 -21.62
N LEU A 132 -7.42 -10.11 -22.90
CA LEU A 132 -6.74 -11.03 -23.83
C LEU A 132 -5.21 -10.84 -24.03
N VAL A 133 -4.54 -9.98 -23.26
CA VAL A 133 -3.13 -9.61 -23.48
C VAL A 133 -2.18 -10.05 -22.35
N ALA A 134 -2.61 -10.11 -21.09
CA ALA A 134 -1.70 -10.28 -19.95
C ALA A 134 -1.62 -11.71 -19.36
N GLY A 135 -2.46 -12.64 -19.83
CA GLY A 135 -2.54 -14.00 -19.28
C GLY A 135 -3.03 -14.06 -17.83
N ILE A 136 -3.12 -15.27 -17.29
CA ILE A 136 -3.56 -15.52 -15.91
C ILE A 136 -2.42 -15.13 -14.95
N PRO A 137 -2.67 -14.28 -13.94
CA PRO A 137 -1.62 -13.89 -13.01
C PRO A 137 -1.20 -15.06 -12.10
N TYR A 138 0.06 -15.08 -11.72
CA TYR A 138 0.67 -16.08 -10.86
C TYR A 138 0.49 -15.71 -9.38
N PRO A 139 -0.09 -16.60 -8.56
CA PRO A 139 -0.18 -16.39 -7.12
C PRO A 139 1.18 -16.56 -6.45
N PHE A 140 1.42 -15.77 -5.41
CA PHE A 140 2.55 -15.94 -4.51
C PHE A 140 2.16 -15.51 -3.10
N ALA A 141 2.72 -16.17 -2.09
CA ALA A 141 2.48 -15.83 -0.70
C ALA A 141 3.47 -14.75 -0.26
N ILE A 142 2.98 -13.80 0.53
CA ILE A 142 3.82 -12.98 1.39
C ILE A 142 3.52 -13.28 2.85
N GLU A 143 4.57 -13.22 3.65
CA GLU A 143 4.55 -13.44 5.08
C GLU A 143 5.24 -12.26 5.73
N VAL A 144 4.54 -11.50 6.56
CA VAL A 144 4.98 -10.20 7.09
C VAL A 144 5.06 -10.26 8.61
N VAL A 145 6.19 -9.83 9.15
CA VAL A 145 6.38 -9.70 10.60
C VAL A 145 5.58 -8.52 11.12
N PHE A 146 4.84 -8.71 12.19
CA PHE A 146 4.14 -7.63 12.88
C PHE A 146 4.21 -7.81 14.40
N ARG A 147 4.15 -6.70 15.15
CA ARG A 147 4.05 -6.71 16.61
C ARG A 147 2.69 -7.28 17.00
N SER A 148 2.65 -8.37 17.75
CA SER A 148 1.37 -8.94 18.22
C SER A 148 0.76 -8.09 19.32
N SER A 149 -0.46 -8.42 19.71
CA SER A 149 -1.18 -7.78 20.81
C SER A 149 -2.06 -8.82 21.48
N LYS A 150 -2.21 -8.73 22.81
CA LYS A 150 -3.24 -9.47 23.54
C LYS A 150 -4.64 -8.91 23.29
N LEU A 151 -4.73 -7.67 22.81
CA LEU A 151 -5.98 -7.01 22.46
C LEU A 151 -6.34 -7.35 21.01
N ALA A 152 -7.32 -8.25 20.81
CA ALA A 152 -7.66 -8.81 19.50
C ALA A 152 -7.88 -7.78 18.38
N PHE A 153 -8.50 -6.62 18.65
CA PHE A 153 -8.71 -5.59 17.63
C PHE A 153 -7.43 -4.80 17.32
N LEU A 154 -6.57 -4.53 18.31
CA LEU A 154 -5.25 -3.95 18.08
C LEU A 154 -4.35 -4.94 17.32
N GLU A 155 -4.42 -6.23 17.64
CA GLU A 155 -3.74 -7.29 16.90
C GLU A 155 -4.17 -7.31 15.44
N ALA A 156 -5.48 -7.34 15.18
CA ALA A 156 -6.04 -7.30 13.84
C ALA A 156 -5.62 -6.02 13.09
N HIS A 157 -5.61 -4.86 13.76
CA HIS A 157 -5.17 -3.60 13.18
C HIS A 157 -3.69 -3.63 12.78
N ARG A 158 -2.81 -4.06 13.69
CA ARG A 158 -1.36 -4.21 13.43
C ARG A 158 -1.10 -5.17 12.28
N ARG A 159 -1.79 -6.31 12.26
CA ARG A 159 -1.73 -7.32 11.19
C ARG A 159 -2.11 -6.72 9.82
N ILE A 160 -3.29 -6.11 9.73
CA ILE A 160 -3.80 -5.52 8.48
C ILE A 160 -2.84 -4.45 7.96
N ARG A 161 -2.35 -3.59 8.87
CA ARG A 161 -1.43 -2.53 8.52
C ARG A 161 -0.08 -3.06 8.02
N ALA A 162 0.50 -4.04 8.69
CA ALA A 162 1.76 -4.65 8.27
C ALA A 162 1.66 -5.25 6.87
N ILE A 163 0.58 -6.00 6.60
CA ILE A 163 0.28 -6.53 5.26
C ILE A 163 0.16 -5.38 4.25
N GLN A 164 -0.64 -4.37 4.58
CA GLN A 164 -0.91 -3.26 3.65
C GLN A 164 0.34 -2.45 3.33
N GLU A 165 1.18 -2.19 4.32
CA GLU A 165 2.48 -1.53 4.18
C GLU A 165 3.41 -2.37 3.30
N ALA A 166 3.51 -3.68 3.54
CA ALA A 166 4.30 -4.58 2.71
C ALA A 166 3.82 -4.59 1.25
N ILE A 167 2.51 -4.64 1.00
CA ILE A 167 1.94 -4.57 -0.35
C ILE A 167 2.34 -3.27 -1.03
N TRP A 168 2.19 -2.13 -0.35
CA TRP A 168 2.56 -0.83 -0.92
C TRP A 168 4.05 -0.77 -1.25
N LEU A 169 4.92 -1.17 -0.32
CA LEU A 169 6.36 -1.17 -0.53
C LEU A 169 6.76 -2.11 -1.68
N LEU A 170 6.21 -3.33 -1.73
CA LEU A 170 6.46 -4.27 -2.84
C LEU A 170 5.95 -3.72 -4.18
N SER A 171 4.81 -3.02 -4.20
CA SER A 171 4.33 -2.31 -5.38
C SER A 171 5.32 -1.25 -5.86
N ALA A 172 6.21 -0.71 -5.02
CA ALA A 172 7.29 0.18 -5.45
C ALA A 172 8.59 -0.57 -5.78
N PHE A 173 8.98 -1.52 -4.94
CA PHE A 173 10.28 -2.19 -5.01
C PHE A 173 10.38 -3.23 -6.12
N LEU A 174 9.27 -3.82 -6.58
CA LEU A 174 9.31 -4.77 -7.69
C LEU A 174 9.02 -4.07 -9.02
N ASP A 175 9.67 -4.48 -10.10
CA ASP A 175 9.45 -3.93 -11.44
C ASP A 175 8.12 -4.38 -12.06
N VAL A 176 7.55 -5.46 -11.53
CA VAL A 176 6.24 -6.01 -11.89
C VAL A 176 5.10 -5.43 -11.07
N ALA A 177 3.89 -5.47 -11.64
CA ALA A 177 2.68 -5.23 -10.88
C ALA A 177 2.49 -6.33 -9.82
N VAL A 178 2.17 -5.90 -8.60
CA VAL A 178 1.79 -6.74 -7.48
C VAL A 178 0.45 -6.26 -6.96
N PHE A 179 -0.51 -7.18 -6.85
CA PHE A 179 -1.88 -6.84 -6.45
C PHE A 179 -2.56 -8.00 -5.72
N SER A 180 -3.58 -7.66 -4.94
CA SER A 180 -4.52 -8.63 -4.36
C SER A 180 -5.75 -8.75 -5.25
N LEU A 181 -6.24 -9.96 -5.50
CA LEU A 181 -7.55 -10.16 -6.12
C LEU A 181 -8.62 -10.06 -5.04
N SER A 182 -9.52 -9.10 -5.21
CA SER A 182 -10.65 -8.86 -4.30
C SER A 182 -11.93 -9.38 -4.96
N LEU A 183 -11.94 -10.65 -5.35
CA LEU A 183 -13.09 -11.25 -6.00
C LEU A 183 -13.87 -12.06 -4.95
N PRO A 184 -14.91 -11.49 -4.33
CA PRO A 184 -15.73 -12.27 -3.41
C PRO A 184 -16.41 -13.41 -4.17
N TYR A 185 -16.72 -13.21 -5.45
CA TYR A 185 -17.33 -14.19 -6.34
C TYR A 185 -16.81 -14.02 -7.77
N SER A 186 -16.66 -15.11 -8.52
CA SER A 186 -16.43 -15.10 -9.96
C SER A 186 -17.34 -16.10 -10.64
N TRP A 187 -17.80 -15.77 -11.85
CA TRP A 187 -18.48 -16.74 -12.70
C TRP A 187 -17.45 -17.72 -13.25
N ILE A 188 -17.57 -18.99 -12.86
CA ILE A 188 -16.74 -20.09 -13.37
C ILE A 188 -17.57 -20.97 -14.28
N SER A 189 -16.99 -21.46 -15.38
CA SER A 189 -17.63 -22.48 -16.21
C SER A 189 -17.22 -23.85 -15.71
N LEU A 190 -18.16 -24.61 -15.17
CA LEU A 190 -17.97 -26.00 -14.76
C LEU A 190 -18.84 -26.88 -15.65
N GLY A 191 -18.21 -27.67 -16.53
CA GLY A 191 -18.94 -28.60 -17.41
C GLY A 191 -19.92 -27.93 -18.38
N GLY A 192 -19.62 -26.71 -18.86
CA GLY A 192 -20.49 -25.98 -19.79
C GLY A 192 -21.61 -25.17 -19.13
N CYS A 193 -21.70 -25.18 -17.79
CA CYS A 193 -22.61 -24.32 -17.03
C CYS A 193 -21.82 -23.20 -16.33
N TYR A 194 -22.31 -21.96 -16.42
CA TYR A 194 -21.76 -20.84 -15.66
C TYR A 194 -22.35 -20.83 -14.24
N GLN A 195 -21.48 -20.87 -13.23
CA GLN A 195 -21.87 -20.80 -11.83
C GLN A 195 -21.15 -19.63 -11.16
N LEU A 196 -21.87 -18.89 -10.32
CA LEU A 196 -21.27 -17.87 -9.46
C LEU A 196 -20.60 -18.58 -8.28
N ALA A 197 -19.29 -18.78 -8.34
CA ALA A 197 -18.54 -19.38 -7.25
C ALA A 197 -17.94 -18.30 -6.36
N ARG A 198 -18.03 -18.50 -5.04
CA ARG A 198 -17.24 -17.70 -4.09
C ARG A 198 -15.78 -18.10 -4.30
N CYS A 199 -14.96 -17.18 -4.82
CA CYS A 199 -13.51 -17.36 -4.81
C CYS A 199 -13.01 -17.11 -3.38
N GLY A 200 -13.49 -17.91 -2.43
CA GLY A 200 -12.79 -18.08 -1.17
C GLY A 200 -11.59 -18.92 -1.49
N MET A 201 -10.44 -18.29 -1.74
CA MET A 201 -9.20 -19.04 -1.57
C MET A 201 -9.18 -19.42 -0.10
N SER A 202 -9.56 -20.66 0.23
CA SER A 202 -8.85 -21.34 1.29
C SER A 202 -7.43 -21.40 0.76
N ASP A 203 -6.64 -20.37 1.07
CA ASP A 203 -5.24 -20.26 0.70
C ASP A 203 -4.42 -21.46 1.21
N GLY A 204 -5.04 -22.35 2.01
CA GLY A 204 -4.38 -23.46 2.70
C GLY A 204 -3.39 -22.94 3.73
N LEU A 205 -3.32 -21.62 3.91
CA LEU A 205 -2.48 -20.94 4.85
C LEU A 205 -3.37 -20.66 6.05
N GLU A 206 -3.03 -21.20 7.20
CA GLU A 206 -3.60 -20.68 8.43
C GLU A 206 -3.34 -19.16 8.44
N THR A 207 -4.43 -18.38 8.50
CA THR A 207 -4.43 -16.89 8.40
C THR A 207 -3.50 -16.22 9.41
N SER A 208 -3.05 -16.97 10.40
CA SER A 208 -1.90 -16.71 11.27
C SER A 208 -1.48 -18.03 11.93
N SER A 209 -0.24 -18.47 11.74
CA SER A 209 0.40 -19.54 12.54
C SER A 209 1.85 -19.14 12.84
N ASP A 210 2.29 -19.43 14.05
CA ASP A 210 3.68 -19.42 14.54
C ASP A 210 4.49 -18.10 14.51
N LEU A 211 5.51 -18.08 15.38
CA LEU A 211 6.54 -17.04 15.50
C LEU A 211 7.50 -17.03 14.27
N GLU A 212 7.35 -17.99 13.35
CA GLU A 212 8.33 -18.29 12.30
C GLU A 212 7.71 -18.29 10.89
N PHE A 213 8.53 -17.93 9.91
CA PHE A 213 8.14 -17.94 8.50
C PHE A 213 7.90 -19.39 8.05
N SER A 214 7.03 -19.59 7.05
CA SER A 214 6.85 -20.91 6.47
C SER A 214 8.20 -21.48 6.01
N HIS A 215 8.35 -22.80 6.15
CA HIS A 215 9.45 -23.55 5.56
C HIS A 215 9.50 -23.32 4.04
N VAL A 216 10.72 -23.27 3.50
CA VAL A 216 11.00 -23.02 2.08
C VAL A 216 11.78 -24.19 1.47
N ASP A 217 11.62 -25.38 2.05
CA ASP A 217 12.31 -26.59 1.61
C ASP A 217 11.97 -26.88 0.14
N GLY A 218 13.01 -27.11 -0.66
CA GLY A 218 12.88 -27.34 -2.11
C GLY A 218 12.69 -26.08 -2.97
N LEU A 219 12.60 -24.88 -2.38
CA LEU A 219 12.58 -23.63 -3.13
C LEU A 219 13.97 -23.03 -3.28
N LEU A 220 14.28 -22.52 -4.47
CA LEU A 220 15.52 -21.79 -4.72
C LEU A 220 15.43 -20.37 -4.13
N ALA A 221 16.49 -19.93 -3.45
CA ALA A 221 16.60 -18.54 -3.03
C ALA A 221 16.81 -17.65 -4.26
N LEU A 222 16.02 -16.58 -4.39
CA LEU A 222 16.18 -15.61 -5.46
C LEU A 222 17.41 -14.74 -5.18
N THR A 223 18.31 -14.62 -6.16
CA THR A 223 19.50 -13.76 -6.06
C THR A 223 19.07 -12.28 -6.06
N PRO A 224 19.36 -11.51 -4.99
CA PRO A 224 19.02 -10.09 -4.95
C PRO A 224 19.87 -9.29 -5.96
N ILE A 225 19.23 -8.36 -6.67
CA ILE A 225 19.90 -7.46 -7.63
C ILE A 225 20.03 -6.06 -7.00
N PRO A 226 21.20 -5.41 -7.03
CA PRO A 226 21.33 -4.04 -6.54
C PRO A 226 20.27 -3.10 -7.15
N ALA A 227 19.63 -2.26 -6.33
CA ALA A 227 18.48 -1.47 -6.76
C ALA A 227 18.77 -0.60 -8.01
N GLU A 228 19.94 0.03 -8.08
CA GLU A 228 20.33 0.84 -9.24
C GLU A 228 20.42 0.02 -10.54
N GLN A 229 20.93 -1.20 -10.47
CA GLN A 229 20.99 -2.12 -11.60
C GLN A 229 19.58 -2.59 -11.97
N TYR A 230 18.82 -3.06 -10.97
CA TYR A 230 17.47 -3.59 -11.15
C TYR A 230 16.55 -2.61 -11.87
N PHE A 231 16.51 -1.35 -11.43
CA PHE A 231 15.64 -0.34 -12.02
C PHE A 231 16.22 0.32 -13.27
N ARG A 232 17.52 0.17 -13.57
CA ARG A 232 18.08 0.56 -14.88
C ARG A 232 17.41 -0.23 -16.00
N GLU A 233 17.18 -1.52 -15.74
CA GLU A 233 16.56 -2.48 -16.67
C GLU A 233 15.03 -2.44 -16.68
N LEU A 234 14.39 -1.48 -16.00
CA LEU A 234 12.94 -1.33 -16.05
C LEU A 234 12.47 -1.13 -17.50
N GLY A 235 11.48 -1.92 -17.92
CA GLY A 235 10.98 -1.93 -19.31
C GLY A 235 11.72 -2.89 -20.25
N ILE A 236 12.87 -3.44 -19.85
CA ILE A 236 13.52 -4.53 -20.59
C ILE A 236 12.73 -5.81 -20.29
N THR A 237 12.17 -6.42 -21.33
CA THR A 237 11.27 -7.57 -21.23
C THR A 237 12.03 -8.83 -20.80
N SER A 238 12.18 -9.03 -19.49
CA SER A 238 12.41 -10.36 -18.94
C SER A 238 11.07 -10.98 -18.55
N ASN A 239 10.87 -12.24 -18.95
CA ASN A 239 9.74 -13.05 -18.47
C ASN A 239 10.01 -13.63 -17.06
N GLU A 240 11.20 -13.39 -16.52
CA GLU A 240 11.61 -13.86 -15.20
C GLU A 240 11.14 -12.91 -14.10
N PHE A 241 10.59 -13.47 -13.03
CA PHE A 241 10.36 -12.73 -11.79
C PHE A 241 11.70 -12.55 -11.08
N ARG A 242 12.14 -11.30 -10.95
CA ARG A 242 13.39 -10.93 -10.30
C ARG A 242 13.08 -10.01 -9.11
N VAL A 243 13.94 -10.05 -8.10
CA VAL A 243 13.82 -9.19 -6.92
C VAL A 243 15.05 -8.29 -6.81
N PRO A 244 14.88 -7.00 -6.46
CA PRO A 244 16.03 -6.20 -6.06
C PRO A 244 16.53 -6.68 -4.68
N ASP A 245 17.57 -6.05 -4.18
CA ASP A 245 17.90 -6.07 -2.75
C ASP A 245 16.81 -5.35 -1.95
N LEU A 246 15.76 -6.11 -1.63
CA LEU A 246 14.63 -5.64 -0.83
C LEU A 246 15.06 -5.29 0.61
N GLY A 247 16.13 -5.90 1.12
CA GLY A 247 16.67 -5.62 2.44
C GLY A 247 17.29 -4.22 2.51
N ASP A 248 18.10 -3.86 1.51
CA ASP A 248 18.62 -2.49 1.36
C ASP A 248 17.46 -1.50 1.22
N LEU A 249 16.57 -1.68 0.24
CA LEU A 249 15.45 -0.75 0.00
C LEU A 249 14.57 -0.52 1.23
N TYR A 250 14.27 -1.58 1.99
CA TYR A 250 13.53 -1.48 3.24
C TYR A 250 14.30 -0.73 4.32
N SER A 251 15.58 -1.04 4.49
CA SER A 251 16.45 -0.35 5.45
C SER A 251 16.52 1.15 5.15
N ARG A 252 16.60 1.53 3.86
CA ARG A 252 16.56 2.93 3.43
C ARG A 252 15.24 3.61 3.76
N TYR A 253 14.13 2.95 3.47
CA TYR A 253 12.80 3.44 3.84
C TYR A 253 12.69 3.65 5.36
N LYS A 254 13.13 2.68 6.17
CA LYS A 254 13.08 2.77 7.64
C LYS A 254 13.99 3.85 8.22
N ALA A 255 15.05 4.23 7.51
CA ALA A 255 15.94 5.32 7.90
C ALA A 255 15.41 6.72 7.54
N LEU A 256 14.36 6.84 6.73
CA LEU A 256 13.72 8.14 6.46
C LEU A 256 13.15 8.75 7.74
N SER A 257 13.11 10.08 7.82
CA SER A 257 12.32 10.76 8.86
C SER A 257 10.85 10.34 8.79
N TRP A 258 10.14 10.36 9.91
CA TRP A 258 8.72 9.97 9.97
C TRP A 258 7.86 10.65 8.89
N ASN A 259 8.06 11.94 8.65
CA ASN A 259 7.32 12.68 7.62
C ASN A 259 7.66 12.17 6.21
N ASN A 260 8.92 11.84 5.93
CA ASN A 260 9.33 11.28 4.65
C ASN A 260 8.87 9.83 4.47
N GLN A 261 8.84 9.00 5.53
CA GLN A 261 8.22 7.68 5.49
C GLN A 261 6.75 7.78 5.08
N LEU A 262 5.99 8.70 5.68
CA LEU A 262 4.57 8.91 5.32
C LEU A 262 4.40 9.39 3.89
N ARG A 263 5.26 10.29 3.38
CA ARG A 263 5.22 10.74 1.99
C ARG A 263 5.52 9.58 1.03
N PHE A 264 6.53 8.78 1.35
CA PHE A 264 6.90 7.60 0.57
C PHE A 264 5.82 6.54 0.57
N LEU A 265 5.20 6.23 1.71
CA LEU A 265 4.10 5.27 1.77
C LEU A 265 2.87 5.73 0.98
N ARG A 266 2.53 7.03 0.99
CA ARG A 266 1.44 7.56 0.15
C ARG A 266 1.74 7.39 -1.33
N SER A 267 2.99 7.63 -1.73
CA SER A 267 3.47 7.39 -3.09
C SER A 267 3.30 5.91 -3.46
N CYS A 268 3.78 5.00 -2.61
CA CYS A 268 3.65 3.55 -2.78
C CYS A 268 2.19 3.09 -2.84
N ALA A 269 1.30 3.69 -2.04
CA ALA A 269 -0.12 3.38 -2.04
C ALA A 269 -0.81 3.76 -3.36
N SER A 270 -0.52 4.95 -3.91
CA SER A 270 -1.01 5.38 -5.22
C SER A 270 -0.46 4.50 -6.35
N LEU A 271 0.81 4.10 -6.28
CA LEU A 271 1.41 3.17 -7.22
C LEU A 271 0.76 1.78 -7.15
N SER A 272 0.48 1.28 -5.95
CA SER A 272 -0.22 0.02 -5.73
C SER A 272 -1.64 0.04 -6.30
N ALA A 273 -2.33 1.18 -6.24
CA ALA A 273 -3.63 1.35 -6.90
C ALA A 273 -3.53 1.17 -8.42
N ALA A 274 -2.47 1.70 -9.06
CA ALA A 274 -2.23 1.53 -10.50
C ALA A 274 -1.88 0.08 -10.90
N CYS A 275 -1.41 -0.75 -9.96
CA CYS A 275 -1.07 -2.16 -10.21
C CYS A 275 -2.30 -3.06 -10.35
N LYS A 276 -3.49 -2.61 -9.96
CA LYS A 276 -4.69 -3.45 -9.94
C LYS A 276 -5.16 -3.76 -11.38
N PRO A 277 -5.49 -5.02 -11.68
CA PRO A 277 -5.87 -5.44 -13.02
C PRO A 277 -7.19 -4.83 -13.49
N THR A 278 -8.09 -4.51 -12.56
CA THR A 278 -9.41 -3.92 -12.82
C THR A 278 -9.39 -2.42 -13.04
N VAL A 279 -8.22 -1.77 -12.92
CA VAL A 279 -8.10 -0.32 -13.07
C VAL A 279 -7.87 0.01 -14.54
N GLU A 280 -8.74 0.86 -15.06
CA GLU A 280 -8.70 1.37 -16.44
C GLU A 280 -7.45 2.21 -16.72
N SER A 281 -7.09 2.39 -17.98
CA SER A 281 -5.88 3.11 -18.38
C SER A 281 -5.89 4.56 -17.88
N SER A 282 -7.04 5.21 -17.94
CA SER A 282 -7.24 6.57 -17.45
C SER A 282 -6.95 6.67 -15.94
N GLN A 283 -7.53 5.77 -15.16
CA GLN A 283 -7.35 5.72 -13.72
C GLN A 283 -5.92 5.33 -13.32
N LYS A 284 -5.25 4.47 -14.11
CA LYS A 284 -3.83 4.12 -13.93
C LYS A 284 -2.95 5.37 -14.07
N VAL A 285 -3.11 6.15 -15.14
CA VAL A 285 -2.32 7.38 -15.34
C VAL A 285 -2.54 8.36 -14.19
N VAL A 286 -3.79 8.58 -13.76
CA VAL A 286 -4.09 9.44 -12.61
C VAL A 286 -3.37 8.93 -11.35
N SER A 287 -3.44 7.62 -11.07
CA SER A 287 -2.81 6.99 -9.91
C SER A 287 -1.28 7.08 -9.94
N LEU A 288 -0.67 6.89 -11.12
CA LEU A 288 0.78 6.96 -11.32
C LEU A 288 1.34 8.36 -11.12
N VAL A 289 0.67 9.38 -11.67
CA VAL A 289 1.05 10.78 -11.42
C VAL A 289 0.82 11.15 -9.96
N SER A 290 -0.29 10.70 -9.36
CA SER A 290 -0.58 10.90 -7.93
C SER A 290 0.44 10.23 -7.02
N ALA A 291 1.18 9.22 -7.49
CA ALA A 291 2.26 8.62 -6.72
C ALA A 291 3.50 9.53 -6.64
N ILE A 292 3.74 10.43 -7.59
CA ILE A 292 4.85 11.40 -7.53
C ILE A 292 4.49 12.58 -6.63
N GLU A 293 3.23 13.04 -6.64
CA GLU A 293 2.80 14.26 -5.93
C GLU A 293 3.20 14.33 -4.43
N PRO A 294 3.09 13.25 -3.61
CA PRO A 294 3.53 13.26 -2.22
C PRO A 294 5.02 13.53 -2.03
N LEU A 295 5.84 13.24 -3.04
CA LEU A 295 7.31 13.37 -3.00
C LEU A 295 7.80 14.75 -3.46
N LEU A 296 6.90 15.58 -4.00
CA LEU A 296 7.20 16.96 -4.39
C LEU A 296 7.43 17.84 -3.17
N ASP A 297 8.26 18.87 -3.34
CA ASP A 297 8.42 19.94 -2.35
C ASP A 297 7.06 20.61 -2.06
N PRO A 298 6.82 21.13 -0.84
CA PRO A 298 5.58 21.83 -0.54
C PRO A 298 5.30 22.95 -1.55
N ALA A 299 4.14 22.88 -2.20
CA ALA A 299 3.73 23.91 -3.15
C ALA A 299 3.35 25.23 -2.46
N GLU A 300 3.74 26.33 -3.09
CA GLU A 300 3.29 27.67 -2.70
C GLU A 300 1.77 27.76 -2.80
N LYS A 301 1.15 28.37 -1.79
CA LYS A 301 -0.30 28.65 -1.82
C LYS A 301 -0.53 30.05 -2.33
N CYS A 302 -1.49 30.21 -3.24
CA CYS A 302 -1.98 31.51 -3.65
C CYS A 302 -2.41 32.34 -2.43
N ALA A 303 -1.94 33.58 -2.32
CA ALA A 303 -2.28 34.45 -1.20
C ALA A 303 -3.80 34.69 -1.09
N GLU A 304 -4.48 34.79 -2.24
CA GLU A 304 -5.91 35.09 -2.35
C GLU A 304 -6.77 33.83 -2.17
N CYS A 305 -6.66 32.86 -3.09
CA CYS A 305 -7.56 31.69 -3.10
C CYS A 305 -7.06 30.49 -2.28
N LYS A 306 -5.85 30.57 -1.69
CA LYS A 306 -5.19 29.51 -0.92
C LYS A 306 -4.96 28.18 -1.67
N GLN A 307 -5.24 28.13 -2.97
CA GLN A 307 -4.95 26.97 -3.83
C GLN A 307 -3.44 26.82 -4.04
N GLN A 308 -2.98 25.57 -4.16
CA GLN A 308 -1.59 25.27 -4.47
C GLN A 308 -1.27 25.69 -5.91
N ARG A 309 -0.15 26.40 -6.10
CA ARG A 309 0.37 26.82 -7.41
C ARG A 309 1.67 26.08 -7.71
N GLY A 310 1.96 25.87 -8.99
CA GLY A 310 3.27 25.37 -9.43
C GLY A 310 3.48 23.85 -9.34
N ILE A 311 2.45 23.04 -9.04
CA ILE A 311 2.56 21.57 -8.99
C ILE A 311 3.13 21.00 -10.30
N THR A 312 2.67 21.47 -11.46
CA THR A 312 3.21 21.06 -12.77
C THR A 312 4.71 21.35 -12.89
N LYS A 313 5.15 22.53 -12.43
CA LYS A 313 6.57 22.92 -12.46
C LYS A 313 7.40 22.04 -11.52
N GLN A 314 6.88 21.74 -10.33
CA GLN A 314 7.51 20.83 -9.37
C GLN A 314 7.58 19.40 -9.91
N PHE A 315 6.53 18.92 -10.58
CA PHE A 315 6.51 17.61 -11.23
C PHE A 315 7.58 17.51 -12.33
N ARG A 316 7.69 18.52 -13.21
CA ARG A 316 8.75 18.56 -14.23
C ARG A 316 10.15 18.61 -13.59
N LYS A 317 10.33 19.41 -12.53
CA LYS A 317 11.59 19.44 -11.75
C LYS A 317 11.91 18.06 -11.17
N PHE A 318 10.92 17.36 -10.62
CA PHE A 318 11.08 16.02 -10.07
C PHE A 318 11.51 15.01 -11.15
N LEU A 319 10.87 15.05 -12.33
CA LEU A 319 11.26 14.20 -13.45
C LEU A 319 12.69 14.48 -13.92
N GLY A 320 13.07 15.75 -14.06
CA GLY A 320 14.42 16.15 -14.45
C GLY A 320 15.48 15.77 -13.43
N GLN A 321 15.16 15.83 -12.13
CA GLN A 321 16.09 15.48 -11.06
C GLN A 321 16.25 13.96 -10.89
N TYR A 322 15.14 13.23 -10.79
CA TYR A 322 15.17 11.83 -10.43
C TYR A 322 15.10 10.94 -11.66
N VAL A 323 14.19 11.16 -12.61
CA VAL A 323 14.08 10.23 -13.73
C VAL A 323 15.20 10.44 -14.74
N GLN A 324 15.45 11.71 -15.12
CA GLN A 324 16.37 12.12 -16.19
C GLN A 324 16.01 11.47 -17.53
N PRO A 325 14.85 11.82 -18.12
CA PRO A 325 14.42 11.22 -19.38
C PRO A 325 15.42 11.51 -20.49
N ILE A 326 15.68 10.54 -21.37
CA ILE A 326 16.48 10.80 -22.58
C ILE A 326 15.69 11.71 -23.53
N PRO A 327 16.35 12.51 -24.39
CA PRO A 327 15.66 13.46 -25.26
C PRO A 327 14.54 12.85 -26.11
N ALA A 328 14.69 11.58 -26.53
CA ALA A 328 13.70 10.87 -27.34
C ALA A 328 12.35 10.64 -26.64
N VAL A 329 12.31 10.58 -25.30
CA VAL A 329 11.09 10.32 -24.51
C VAL A 329 10.71 11.49 -23.60
N GLN A 330 11.49 12.58 -23.60
CA GLN A 330 11.26 13.77 -22.78
C GLN A 330 9.86 14.35 -23.02
N THR A 331 9.45 14.52 -24.28
CA THR A 331 8.13 15.04 -24.63
C THR A 331 7.01 14.14 -24.09
N LEU A 332 7.15 12.82 -24.21
CA LEU A 332 6.17 11.86 -23.72
C LEU A 332 5.98 11.95 -22.20
N TYR A 333 7.09 12.14 -21.47
CA TYR A 333 7.08 12.33 -20.02
C TYR A 333 6.42 13.65 -19.59
N GLU A 334 6.60 14.71 -20.38
CA GLU A 334 5.91 15.98 -20.15
C GLU A 334 4.40 15.86 -20.42
N GLU A 335 4.01 15.07 -21.42
CA GLU A 335 2.61 14.77 -21.73
C GLU A 335 1.91 13.97 -20.62
N VAL A 336 2.61 13.15 -19.83
CA VAL A 336 2.00 12.39 -18.72
C VAL A 336 1.23 13.29 -17.75
N TYR A 337 1.80 14.45 -17.36
CA TYR A 337 1.11 15.37 -16.46
C TYR A 337 -0.07 16.07 -17.14
N HIS A 338 0.07 16.44 -18.41
CA HIS A 338 -1.01 17.04 -19.19
C HIS A 338 -2.18 16.06 -19.37
N ALA A 339 -1.90 14.79 -19.64
CA ALA A 339 -2.88 13.72 -19.71
C ALA A 339 -3.63 13.59 -18.37
N ARG A 340 -2.92 13.46 -17.24
CA ARG A 340 -3.56 13.43 -15.91
C ARG A 340 -4.46 14.65 -15.68
N SER A 341 -3.99 15.85 -16.04
CA SER A 341 -4.79 17.08 -15.89
C SER A 341 -6.10 17.01 -16.69
N ARG A 342 -6.05 16.55 -17.95
CA ARG A 342 -7.26 16.40 -18.78
C ARG A 342 -8.22 15.36 -18.21
N LEU A 343 -7.69 14.21 -17.76
CA LEU A 343 -8.47 13.12 -17.17
C LEU A 343 -9.23 13.58 -15.92
N VAL A 344 -8.57 14.25 -14.97
CA VAL A 344 -9.23 14.67 -13.72
C VAL A 344 -10.25 15.80 -13.91
N HIS A 345 -10.17 16.55 -15.01
CA HIS A 345 -11.07 17.64 -15.33
C HIS A 345 -12.13 17.26 -16.37
N GLY A 346 -12.24 15.97 -16.70
CA GLY A 346 -13.23 15.46 -17.66
C GLY A 346 -13.03 15.94 -19.10
N GLY A 347 -11.84 16.45 -19.44
CA GLY A 347 -11.51 16.89 -20.78
C GLY A 347 -11.04 15.76 -21.70
N TRP A 348 -10.86 14.55 -21.17
CA TRP A 348 -10.52 13.33 -21.89
C TRP A 348 -10.69 12.10 -21.02
N ASN A 349 -11.03 10.96 -21.61
CA ASN A 349 -10.95 9.62 -21.03
C ASN A 349 -10.50 8.65 -22.12
N PHE A 350 -9.38 7.95 -21.91
CA PHE A 350 -8.82 7.02 -22.90
C PHE A 350 -9.82 5.92 -23.27
N ASP A 351 -10.56 5.43 -22.29
CA ASP A 351 -11.41 4.26 -22.42
C ASP A 351 -12.77 4.59 -23.09
N VAL A 352 -13.19 5.86 -23.06
CA VAL A 352 -14.48 6.35 -23.62
C VAL A 352 -14.29 7.09 -24.94
N ASP A 353 -13.27 7.94 -25.02
CA ASP A 353 -13.09 8.85 -26.15
C ASP A 353 -12.25 8.24 -27.27
N GLU A 354 -11.58 7.10 -27.03
CA GLU A 354 -10.77 6.43 -28.04
C GLU A 354 -11.50 5.25 -28.69
N PRO A 355 -11.48 5.16 -30.03
CA PRO A 355 -12.12 4.05 -30.72
C PRO A 355 -11.40 2.74 -30.42
N ILE A 356 -12.18 1.70 -30.09
CA ILE A 356 -11.73 0.33 -29.77
C ILE A 356 -10.77 -0.26 -30.84
N LEU A 357 -10.89 0.18 -32.10
CA LEU A 357 -10.10 -0.28 -33.24
C LEU A 357 -9.20 0.82 -33.85
N GLY A 358 -9.05 1.96 -33.16
CA GLY A 358 -8.23 3.06 -33.63
C GLY A 358 -6.76 2.86 -33.33
N ILE A 359 -5.92 2.80 -34.37
CA ILE A 359 -4.47 2.89 -34.22
C ILE A 359 -4.13 4.33 -33.84
N ARG A 360 -4.02 4.62 -32.54
CA ARG A 360 -3.40 5.86 -32.04
C ARG A 360 -2.28 5.52 -31.05
N PRO A 361 -1.03 5.89 -31.32
CA PRO A 361 0.12 5.60 -30.44
C PRO A 361 -0.03 6.16 -29.02
N GLN A 362 -0.65 7.33 -28.88
CA GLN A 362 -0.73 8.08 -27.62
C GLN A 362 -1.48 7.34 -26.49
N ALA A 363 -2.47 6.51 -26.85
CA ALA A 363 -3.27 5.70 -25.93
C ALA A 363 -2.43 4.68 -25.13
N HIS A 364 -1.42 4.11 -25.79
CA HIS A 364 -0.58 3.06 -25.21
C HIS A 364 0.71 3.63 -24.61
N ASP A 365 1.27 4.66 -25.22
CA ASP A 365 2.56 5.20 -24.82
C ASP A 365 2.49 5.98 -23.50
N VAL A 366 1.39 6.72 -23.25
CA VAL A 366 1.26 7.55 -22.05
C VAL A 366 1.17 6.71 -20.76
N PRO A 367 0.33 5.66 -20.64
CA PRO A 367 0.33 4.80 -19.46
C PRO A 367 1.67 4.11 -19.20
N LEU A 368 2.36 3.64 -20.25
CA LEU A 368 3.67 3.01 -20.12
C LEU A 368 4.74 4.00 -19.66
N ALA A 369 4.78 5.20 -20.25
CA ALA A 369 5.68 6.25 -19.82
C ALA A 369 5.39 6.73 -18.40
N ALA A 370 4.11 6.84 -18.02
CA ALA A 370 3.73 7.16 -16.65
C ALA A 370 4.22 6.08 -15.68
N TRP A 371 4.13 4.79 -16.04
CA TRP A 371 4.61 3.69 -15.21
C TRP A 371 6.13 3.77 -15.02
N ASP A 372 6.87 3.88 -16.12
CA ASP A 372 8.33 3.96 -16.11
C ASP A 372 8.83 5.19 -15.34
N ALA A 373 8.27 6.37 -15.64
CA ALA A 373 8.59 7.63 -14.97
C ALA A 373 8.35 7.56 -13.46
N THR A 374 7.18 7.08 -13.06
CA THR A 374 6.81 6.99 -11.64
C THR A 374 7.68 5.97 -10.91
N LYS A 375 7.86 4.76 -11.46
CA LYS A 375 8.70 3.73 -10.81
C LYS A 375 10.13 4.20 -10.60
N ARG A 376 10.78 4.70 -11.67
CA ARG A 376 12.15 5.22 -11.59
C ARG A 376 12.24 6.41 -10.64
N GLY A 377 11.29 7.34 -10.74
CA GLY A 377 11.27 8.56 -9.95
C GLY A 377 11.12 8.29 -8.45
N VAL A 378 10.16 7.44 -8.07
CA VAL A 378 9.89 7.08 -6.67
C VAL A 378 11.09 6.39 -6.03
N ILE A 379 11.71 5.44 -6.73
CA ILE A 379 12.87 4.71 -6.20
C ILE A 379 14.11 5.60 -6.12
N LYS A 380 14.42 6.37 -7.18
CA LYS A 380 15.57 7.28 -7.13
C LYS A 380 15.39 8.40 -6.09
N TRP A 381 14.16 8.84 -5.84
CA TRP A 381 13.86 9.75 -4.73
C TRP A 381 14.24 9.11 -3.39
N LEU A 382 13.85 7.85 -3.15
CA LEU A 382 14.19 7.12 -1.92
C LEU A 382 15.71 7.00 -1.77
N LEU A 383 16.40 6.57 -2.82
CA LEU A 383 17.86 6.39 -2.81
C LEU A 383 18.60 7.70 -2.53
N ALA A 384 18.07 8.84 -2.96
CA ALA A 384 18.67 10.16 -2.76
C ALA A 384 18.48 10.75 -1.35
N GLN A 385 17.58 10.20 -0.51
CA GLN A 385 17.31 10.78 0.82
C GLN A 385 18.39 10.50 1.88
N GLN A 386 19.44 9.75 1.54
CA GLN A 386 20.46 9.29 2.49
C GLN A 386 21.87 9.81 2.20
N ASN A 387 22.00 10.78 1.30
CA ASN A 387 23.25 11.49 1.01
C ASN A 387 23.32 12.81 1.77
#